data_AF-A0A353GY60-F1
#
_entry.id   AF-A0A353GY60-F1
#
_cell.length_a   1.000
_cell.length_b   1.000
_cell.length_c   1.000
_cell.angle_alpha   90.00
_cell.angle_beta   90.00
_cell.angle_gamma   90.00
#
_symmetry.space_group_name_H-M   'P 1'
#
loop_
_entity.id
_entity.type
_entity.pdbx_description
1 polymer ?
#
loop_
_entity_poly.entity_id
_entity_poly.type
_entity_poly.pdbx_seq_one_letter_code
_entity_poly.pdbx_strand_id
1 'polypeptide(L)' 'MKGKFDIAYLKNIHKFIFQDIYSFAGKFRLEDIWKGDTFFCKSQFIEANLNSLRVRLAGES' A
#
# COMPACT_ATOMS: atom_id res chain seq x y z
N MET A 1 20.23 1.83 -5.00
CA MET A 1 18.88 1.68 -5.58
C MET A 1 18.08 2.96 -5.31
N LYS A 2 17.81 3.78 -6.33
CA LYS A 2 16.83 4.88 -6.23
C LYS A 2 15.45 4.29 -6.50
N GLY A 3 14.84 3.67 -5.49
CA GLY A 3 13.48 3.14 -5.63
C GLY A 3 12.50 4.31 -5.67
N LYS A 4 11.79 4.50 -6.79
CA LYS A 4 10.60 5.34 -6.78
C LYS A 4 9.60 4.64 -5.87
N PHE A 5 9.19 5.28 -4.78
CA PHE A 5 8.17 4.77 -3.85
C PHE A 5 6.77 4.81 -4.52
N ASP A 6 6.63 4.04 -5.60
CA ASP A 6 5.39 3.88 -6.31
C ASP A 6 4.62 2.64 -5.80
N ILE A 7 3.40 2.50 -6.31
CA ILE A 7 2.49 1.41 -5.92
C ILE A 7 3.12 0.05 -6.23
N ALA A 8 3.80 -0.07 -7.37
CA ALA A 8 4.43 -1.33 -7.77
C ALA A 8 5.55 -1.72 -6.80
N TYR A 9 6.37 -0.75 -6.38
CA TYR A 9 7.43 -0.97 -5.41
C TYR A 9 6.88 -1.49 -4.07
N LEU A 10 5.84 -0.83 -3.53
CA LEU A 10 5.21 -1.26 -2.27
C LEU A 10 4.55 -2.64 -2.38
N LYS A 11 3.85 -2.92 -3.49
CA LYS A 11 3.26 -4.24 -3.75
C LYS A 11 4.32 -5.32 -3.89
N ASN A 12 5.47 -5.02 -4.50
CA ASN A 12 6.57 -5.96 -4.66
C ASN A 12 7.23 -6.28 -3.31
N ILE A 13 7.41 -5.30 -2.42
CA ILE A 13 7.88 -5.55 -1.05
C ILE A 13 6.89 -6.46 -0.32
N HIS A 14 5.59 -6.14 -0.36
CA HIS A 14 4.56 -6.95 0.28
C HIS A 14 4.52 -8.38 -0.28
N LYS A 15 4.68 -8.54 -1.60
CA LYS A 15 4.78 -9.86 -2.23
C LYS A 15 6.01 -10.61 -1.74
N PHE A 16 7.18 -9.99 -1.79
CA PHE A 16 8.44 -10.61 -1.40
C PHE A 16 8.42 -11.15 0.03
N ILE A 17 7.82 -10.41 0.97
CA ILE A 17 7.76 -10.81 2.38
C ILE A 17 6.76 -11.96 2.60
N PHE A 18 5.64 -11.99 1.87
CA PHE A 18 4.47 -12.83 2.23
C PHE A 18 4.07 -13.88 1.20
N GLN A 19 4.76 -13.99 0.06
CA GLN A 19 4.37 -14.86 -1.06
C GLN A 19 4.26 -16.34 -0.69
N ASP A 20 5.05 -16.81 0.26
CA ASP A 20 5.06 -18.23 0.64
C ASP A 20 3.93 -18.61 1.61
N ILE A 21 3.23 -17.61 2.17
CA ILE A 21 2.20 -17.80 3.21
C ILE A 21 0.81 -17.42 2.70
N TYR A 22 0.70 -16.36 1.89
CA TYR A 22 -0.60 -15.81 1.51
C TYR A 22 -0.76 -15.66 0.00
N SER A 23 -1.84 -16.21 -0.55
CA SER A 23 -2.18 -16.12 -1.98
C SER A 23 -2.48 -14.69 -2.46
N PHE A 24 -2.76 -13.77 -1.53
CA PHE A 24 -2.98 -12.35 -1.80
C PHE A 24 -1.71 -11.49 -1.62
N ALA A 25 -0.54 -12.09 -1.39
CA ALA A 25 0.71 -11.35 -1.29
C ALA A 25 0.91 -10.40 -2.50
N GLY A 26 1.28 -9.17 -2.21
CA GLY A 26 1.35 -8.07 -3.19
C GLY A 26 0.01 -7.48 -3.68
N LYS A 27 -1.15 -7.82 -3.10
CA LYS A 27 -2.45 -7.21 -3.44
C LYS A 27 -2.89 -6.21 -2.37
N PHE A 28 -3.74 -5.26 -2.75
CA PHE A 28 -4.47 -4.45 -1.78
C PHE A 28 -5.53 -5.30 -1.08
N ARG A 29 -5.86 -4.94 0.17
CA ARG A 29 -6.97 -5.56 0.89
C ARG A 29 -8.31 -5.12 0.32
N LEU A 30 -9.29 -6.00 0.43
CA LEU A 30 -10.69 -5.74 0.04
C LEU A 30 -11.58 -5.41 1.25
N GLU A 31 -11.16 -5.83 2.46
CA GLU A 31 -11.87 -5.58 3.70
C GLU A 31 -11.35 -4.34 4.43
N ASP A 32 -12.23 -3.68 5.17
CA ASP A 32 -11.87 -2.64 6.13
C ASP A 32 -11.26 -3.23 7.41
N ILE A 33 -10.28 -2.53 7.99
CA ILE A 33 -9.57 -3.01 9.19
C ILE A 33 -9.34 -1.87 10.18
N TRP A 34 -9.27 -2.23 11.46
CA TRP A 34 -8.91 -1.35 12.57
C TRP A 34 -7.93 -2.04 13.51
N LYS A 35 -7.23 -1.25 14.32
CA LYS A 35 -6.39 -1.72 15.42
C LYS A 35 -6.70 -0.90 16.66
N GLY A 36 -7.28 -1.53 17.69
CA GLY A 36 -7.89 -0.80 18.81
C GLY A 36 -8.95 0.16 18.29
N ASP A 37 -8.90 1.41 18.75
CA ASP A 37 -9.83 2.47 18.34
C ASP A 37 -9.43 3.17 17.02
N THR A 38 -8.34 2.75 16.37
CA THR A 38 -7.87 3.37 15.13
C THR A 38 -8.41 2.63 13.91
N PHE A 39 -9.26 3.29 13.14
CA PHE A 39 -9.75 2.81 11.85
C PHE A 39 -8.81 3.25 10.71
N PHE A 40 -8.37 2.30 9.89
CA PHE A 40 -7.49 2.61 8.75
C PHE A 40 -8.29 3.08 7.52
N CYS A 41 -7.61 3.58 6.48
CA CYS A 41 -8.21 4.01 5.21
C CYS A 41 -9.15 2.94 4.63
N LYS A 42 -10.39 3.26 4.23
CA LYS A 42 -11.28 2.23 3.66
C LYS A 42 -10.65 1.54 2.44
N SER A 43 -10.86 0.23 2.30
CA SER A 43 -10.19 -0.63 1.30
C SER A 43 -10.30 -0.06 -0.12
N GLN A 44 -11.51 0.35 -0.51
CA GLN A 44 -11.81 0.96 -1.80
C GLN A 44 -11.06 2.27 -2.10
N PHE A 45 -10.50 2.95 -1.09
CA PHE A 45 -9.81 4.22 -1.24
C PHE A 45 -8.28 4.11 -1.14
N ILE A 46 -7.72 2.91 -0.92
CA ILE A 46 -6.27 2.74 -0.72
C ILE A 46 -5.48 3.20 -1.93
N GLU A 47 -5.84 2.74 -3.13
CA GLU A 47 -5.09 3.05 -4.35
C GLU A 47 -5.17 4.55 -4.71
N ALA A 48 -6.36 5.13 -4.63
CA ALA A 48 -6.57 6.55 -4.90
C ALA A 48 -5.77 7.45 -3.93
N ASN A 49 -5.83 7.15 -2.62
CA ASN A 49 -5.10 7.92 -1.62
C ASN A 49 -3.59 7.75 -1.74
N LEU A 50 -3.10 6.54 -2.05
CA LEU A 50 -1.67 6.30 -2.24
C LEU A 50 -1.14 7.05 -3.47
N ASN A 51 -1.91 7.11 -4.56
CA ASN A 51 -1.58 7.93 -5.72
C ASN A 51 -1.49 9.42 -5.37
N SER A 52 -2.46 9.93 -4.59
CA SER A 52 -2.46 11.33 -4.11
C SER A 52 -1.24 11.63 -3.23
N LEU A 53 -0.92 10.75 -2.28
CA LEU A 53 0.27 10.89 -1.42
C LEU A 53 1.56 10.90 -2.23
N ARG A 54 1.67 10.06 -3.28
CA ARG A 54 2.85 10.01 -4.13
C ARG A 54 3.10 11.33 -4.86
N VAL A 55 2.04 11.99 -5.34
CA VAL A 55 2.14 13.32 -5.98
C VAL A 55 2.69 14.35 -5.00
N ARG A 56 2.19 14.32 -3.75
CA ARG A 56 2.66 15.24 -2.70
C ARG A 56 4.12 15.02 -2.34
N LEU A 57 4.53 13.77 -2.09
CA LEU A 57 5.92 13.41 -1.81
C LEU A 57 6.88 13.81 -2.94
N ALA A 58 6.45 13.70 -4.20
CA ALA A 58 7.26 14.11 -5.34
C ALA A 58 7.38 15.65 -5.48
N GLY A 59 6.42 16.41 -4.96
CA GLY A 59 6.45 17.87 -4.92
C GLY A 59 7.17 18.46 -3.71
N GLU A 60 7.52 17.63 -2.72
CA GLU A 60 8.31 18.00 -1.53
C GLU A 60 9.83 17.75 -1.73
N SER A 61 10.27 17.49 -2.97
CA SER A 61 11.67 17.17 -3.34
C SER A 61 12.39 18.33 -4.03
#